data_AF-A0A965A696-F1
#
_entry.id   AF-A0A965A696-F1
#
_cell.length_a   1.000
_cell.length_b   1.000
_cell.length_c   1.000
_cell.angle_alpha   90.00
_cell.angle_beta   90.00
_cell.angle_gamma   90.00
#
_symmetry.space_group_name_H-M   'P 1'
#
loop_
_entity.id
_entity.type
_entity.pdbx_description
1 polymer ?
#
loop_
_entity_poly.entity_id
_entity_poly.type
_entity_poly.pdbx_seq_one_letter_code
_entity_poly.pdbx_strand_id
1 'polypeptide(L)'
;MAEGSNELPVTVEAESFERGAVVRGLTNGVKYTIIVTAYSMGGLAFVESEPVTPFGQPEPPVVFLEAVGDGWVDVRLENPSNTGGLPVESYTVTTIPEGGTCTVVNQRCRVTGLTNGVGYVVAATLTTAGGTSSESLSWSFTPLSFMVPPFDVDDMTPSKQPPRVIDLLPLVAADGAQNIAAPSTDSGSSTTSPTQGTSTTTPPSAGTSTPATTVAPTTVPTPTGSSPTLMVGQKVALRALLSTFKVNVPKGATVSLDTKTSGTACTVTRKSVTGAAAGTCRAGVVVTPKKGKAKTVFVTIQVVAARN
;
A
#
# COMPACT_ATOMS: atom_id res chain seq x y z
N MET A 1 28.67 10.84 -18.53
CA MET A 1 29.43 11.18 -17.31
C MET A 1 28.77 10.40 -16.19
N ALA A 2 29.39 9.30 -15.76
CA ALA A 2 28.89 8.51 -14.65
C ALA A 2 29.36 9.18 -13.36
N GLU A 3 28.43 9.64 -12.53
CA GLU A 3 28.74 10.02 -11.16
C GLU A 3 29.10 8.73 -10.42
N GLY A 4 30.39 8.44 -10.34
CA GLY A 4 30.91 7.44 -9.42
C GLY A 4 30.69 7.94 -8.01
N SER A 5 29.71 7.37 -7.32
CA SER A 5 29.55 7.49 -5.88
C SER A 5 30.89 7.09 -5.26
N ASN A 6 31.61 8.08 -4.76
CA ASN A 6 32.92 7.93 -4.13
C ASN A 6 32.70 7.36 -2.72
N GLU A 7 32.21 6.12 -2.64
CA GLU A 7 32.18 5.39 -1.38
C GLU A 7 33.62 5.01 -1.03
N LEU A 8 34.03 5.32 0.20
CA LEU A 8 35.35 4.95 0.70
C LEU A 8 35.54 3.43 0.58
N PRO A 9 36.73 2.95 0.18
CA PRO A 9 36.98 1.52 0.04
C PRO A 9 36.71 0.80 1.36
N VAL A 10 35.96 -0.31 1.32
CA VAL A 10 35.79 -1.20 2.46
C VAL A 10 37.09 -2.00 2.63
N THR A 11 37.89 -1.64 3.62
CA THR A 11 39.14 -2.34 3.94
C THR A 11 38.88 -3.50 4.90
N VAL A 12 39.43 -4.67 4.58
CA VAL A 12 39.46 -5.83 5.48
C VAL A 12 40.91 -6.24 5.66
N GLU A 13 41.35 -6.32 6.91
CA GLU A 13 42.66 -6.85 7.27
C GLU A 13 42.53 -8.35 7.56
N ALA A 14 43.49 -9.13 7.06
CA ALA A 14 43.55 -10.57 7.27
C ALA A 14 44.93 -10.93 7.84
N GLU A 15 44.94 -11.92 8.74
CA GLU A 15 46.17 -12.42 9.34
C GLU A 15 47.02 -13.17 8.31
N SER A 16 48.36 -13.14 8.46
CA SER A 16 49.31 -13.60 7.43
C SER A 16 49.27 -15.11 7.11
N PHE A 17 48.48 -15.90 7.85
CA PHE A 17 48.28 -17.33 7.62
C PHE A 17 46.87 -17.67 7.14
N GLU A 18 45.95 -16.70 7.09
CA GLU A 18 44.62 -16.90 6.52
C GLU A 18 44.64 -16.70 5.00
N ARG A 19 44.12 -17.67 4.27
CA ARG A 19 44.01 -17.60 2.79
C ARG A 19 42.65 -17.07 2.33
N GLY A 20 41.87 -16.46 3.23
CA GLY A 20 40.54 -15.95 2.92
C GLY A 20 40.12 -14.89 3.93
N ALA A 21 39.29 -13.96 3.47
CA ALA A 21 38.67 -12.93 4.29
C ALA A 21 37.21 -12.76 3.87
N VAL A 22 36.33 -12.40 4.81
CA VAL A 22 34.92 -12.12 4.51
C VAL A 22 34.72 -10.61 4.46
N VAL A 23 34.47 -10.09 3.26
CA VAL A 23 34.07 -8.69 3.08
C VAL A 23 32.57 -8.57 3.37
N ARG A 24 32.22 -7.77 4.38
CA ARG A 24 30.84 -7.54 4.83
C ARG A 24 30.42 -6.11 4.52
N GLY A 25 29.10 -5.85 4.57
CA GLY A 25 28.55 -4.51 4.35
C GLY A 25 28.53 -4.07 2.89
N LEU A 26 28.63 -5.02 1.95
CA LEU A 26 28.47 -4.74 0.54
C LEU A 26 26.98 -4.57 0.19
N THR A 27 26.70 -3.69 -0.75
CA THR A 27 25.34 -3.43 -1.24
C THR A 27 25.01 -4.38 -2.39
N ASN A 28 23.92 -5.13 -2.27
CA ASN A 28 23.46 -6.02 -3.35
C ASN A 28 23.11 -5.22 -4.61
N GLY A 29 23.45 -5.77 -5.77
CA GLY A 29 23.28 -5.11 -7.07
C GLY A 29 24.35 -4.07 -7.42
N VAL A 30 25.27 -3.78 -6.50
CA VAL A 30 26.42 -2.91 -6.77
C VAL A 30 27.62 -3.77 -7.16
N LYS A 31 28.31 -3.37 -8.23
CA LYS A 31 29.49 -4.06 -8.74
C LYS A 31 30.72 -3.63 -7.94
N TYR A 32 31.45 -4.60 -7.39
CA TYR A 32 32.69 -4.39 -6.64
C TYR A 32 33.87 -5.05 -7.34
N THR A 33 35.04 -4.44 -7.23
CA THR A 33 36.33 -5.04 -7.59
C THR A 33 37.13 -5.20 -6.30
N ILE A 34 37.68 -6.38 -6.06
CA ILE A 34 38.45 -6.65 -4.83
C ILE A 34 39.91 -6.46 -5.17
N ILE A 35 40.58 -5.59 -4.41
CA ILE A 35 42.02 -5.39 -4.50
C ILE A 35 42.65 -6.06 -3.29
N VAL A 36 43.50 -7.06 -3.52
CA VAL A 36 44.27 -7.71 -2.47
C VAL A 36 45.67 -7.13 -2.50
N THR A 37 46.09 -6.55 -1.38
CA THR A 37 47.46 -6.05 -1.19
C THR A 37 48.21 -6.99 -0.25
N ALA A 38 49.41 -7.40 -0.63
CA ALA A 38 50.29 -8.23 0.17
C ALA A 38 51.54 -7.44 0.56
N TYR A 39 51.94 -7.53 1.83
CA TYR A 39 53.17 -6.93 2.35
C TYR A 39 54.15 -8.02 2.77
N SER A 40 55.42 -7.87 2.38
CA SER A 40 56.51 -8.75 2.80
C SER A 40 57.80 -7.94 3.00
N MET A 41 58.85 -8.56 3.55
CA MET A 41 60.18 -7.95 3.60
C MET A 41 60.73 -7.59 2.20
N GLY A 42 60.19 -8.19 1.13
CA GLY A 42 60.55 -7.88 -0.26
C GLY A 42 59.77 -6.71 -0.87
N GLY A 43 58.84 -6.10 -0.13
CA GLY A 43 58.02 -4.97 -0.59
C GLY A 43 56.53 -5.29 -0.69
N LEU A 44 55.79 -4.36 -1.32
CA LEU A 44 54.35 -4.40 -1.54
C LEU A 44 54.01 -4.99 -2.91
N ALA A 45 53.00 -5.87 -2.96
CA ALA A 45 52.40 -6.38 -4.19
C ALA A 45 50.88 -6.26 -4.13
N PHE A 46 50.20 -6.15 -5.27
CA PHE A 46 48.73 -6.16 -5.33
C PHE A 46 48.20 -6.95 -6.53
N VAL A 47 46.97 -7.42 -6.41
CA VAL A 47 46.20 -8.08 -7.47
C VAL A 47 44.74 -7.65 -7.39
N GLU A 48 44.09 -7.49 -8.54
CA GLU A 48 42.66 -7.18 -8.63
C GLU A 48 41.88 -8.44 -9.04
N SER A 49 40.68 -8.59 -8.49
CA SER A 49 39.74 -9.63 -8.91
C SER A 49 39.03 -9.25 -10.21
N GLU A 50 38.43 -10.23 -10.88
CA GLU A 50 37.30 -9.92 -11.76
C GLU A 50 36.19 -9.27 -10.92
N PRO A 51 35.42 -8.34 -11.49
CA PRO A 51 34.42 -7.63 -10.73
C PRO A 51 33.24 -8.55 -10.40
N VAL A 52 32.79 -8.49 -9.15
CA VAL A 52 31.70 -9.30 -8.61
C VAL A 52 30.52 -8.40 -8.22
N THR A 53 29.30 -8.88 -8.43
CA THR A 53 28.08 -8.19 -7.98
C THR A 53 27.38 -9.08 -6.95
N PRO A 54 27.42 -8.72 -5.65
CA PRO A 54 26.65 -9.42 -4.63
C PRO A 54 25.16 -9.36 -4.93
N PHE A 55 24.44 -10.42 -4.54
CA PHE A 55 23.00 -10.49 -4.65
C PHE A 55 22.38 -11.02 -3.37
N GLY A 56 21.08 -10.81 -3.22
CA GLY A 56 20.30 -11.35 -2.11
C GLY A 56 18.81 -11.36 -2.41
N GLN A 57 18.03 -11.57 -1.35
CA GLN A 57 16.59 -11.54 -1.43
C GLN A 57 16.09 -10.14 -1.81
N PRO A 58 15.07 -10.03 -2.68
CA PRO A 58 14.47 -8.75 -3.02
C PRO A 58 13.69 -8.15 -1.83
N GLU A 59 13.54 -6.82 -1.86
CA GLU A 59 12.55 -6.13 -1.03
C GLU A 59 11.10 -6.47 -1.48
N PRO A 60 10.11 -6.33 -0.59
CA PRO A 60 8.71 -6.54 -0.95
C PRO A 60 8.24 -5.54 -2.02
N PRO A 61 7.35 -5.93 -2.94
CA PRO A 61 6.81 -5.02 -3.95
C PRO A 61 5.87 -3.97 -3.33
N VAL A 62 5.54 -2.93 -4.09
CA VAL A 62 4.46 -2.00 -3.71
C VAL A 62 3.15 -2.46 -4.36
N VAL A 63 2.05 -2.43 -3.61
CA VAL A 63 0.73 -2.91 -4.07
C VAL A 63 -0.25 -1.75 -4.18
N PHE A 64 -0.91 -1.64 -5.33
CA PHE A 64 -1.97 -0.69 -5.62
C PHE A 64 -3.24 -1.44 -6.04
N LEU A 65 -4.39 -1.00 -5.52
CA LEU A 65 -5.69 -1.49 -5.96
C LEU A 65 -6.25 -0.48 -6.96
N GLU A 66 -6.49 -0.92 -8.20
CA GLU A 66 -6.96 -0.04 -9.27
C GLU A 66 -8.49 -0.06 -9.40
N ALA A 67 -9.10 -1.25 -9.31
CA ALA A 67 -10.54 -1.41 -9.39
C ALA A 67 -11.01 -2.62 -8.59
N VAL A 68 -12.22 -2.55 -8.05
CA VAL A 68 -12.88 -3.64 -7.31
C VAL A 68 -14.27 -3.81 -7.90
N GLY A 69 -14.68 -5.06 -8.11
CA GLY A 69 -16.01 -5.37 -8.65
C GLY A 69 -16.59 -6.64 -8.08
N ASP A 70 -17.55 -7.22 -8.82
CA ASP A 70 -18.32 -8.40 -8.42
C ASP A 70 -17.43 -9.65 -8.35
N GLY A 71 -16.94 -9.95 -7.14
CA GLY A 71 -16.06 -11.10 -6.87
C GLY A 71 -14.64 -10.99 -7.44
N TRP A 72 -14.16 -9.77 -7.72
CA TRP A 72 -12.79 -9.55 -8.24
C TRP A 72 -12.17 -8.22 -7.80
N VAL A 73 -10.84 -8.13 -7.91
CA VAL A 73 -10.03 -6.91 -7.75
C VAL A 73 -8.91 -6.86 -8.79
N ASP A 74 -8.66 -5.68 -9.34
CA ASP A 74 -7.50 -5.38 -10.18
C ASP A 74 -6.36 -4.80 -9.32
N VAL A 75 -5.21 -5.44 -9.43
CA VAL A 75 -4.00 -5.14 -8.65
C VAL A 75 -2.89 -4.71 -9.60
N ARG A 76 -2.28 -3.56 -9.31
CA ARG A 76 -1.02 -3.11 -9.89
C ARG A 76 0.09 -3.23 -8.86
N LEU A 77 1.23 -3.70 -9.30
CA LEU A 77 2.45 -3.86 -8.52
C LEU A 77 3.49 -2.85 -9.02
N GLU A 78 4.45 -2.54 -8.16
CA GLU A 78 5.64 -1.78 -8.54
C GLU A 78 6.87 -2.44 -7.95
N ASN A 79 7.99 -2.37 -8.69
CA ASN A 79 9.27 -2.83 -8.17
C ASN A 79 9.62 -2.07 -6.89
N PRO A 80 10.21 -2.75 -5.91
CA PRO A 80 10.90 -2.03 -4.85
C PRO A 80 12.10 -1.27 -5.41
N SER A 81 12.66 -0.38 -4.58
CA SER A 81 13.95 0.26 -4.83
C SER A 81 15.07 -0.75 -5.03
N ASN A 82 15.03 -1.91 -4.36
CA ASN A 82 16.05 -2.93 -4.45
C ASN A 82 15.46 -4.34 -4.70
N THR A 83 15.78 -4.92 -5.85
CA THR A 83 15.40 -6.30 -6.22
C THR A 83 16.42 -7.34 -5.74
N GLY A 84 17.36 -6.96 -4.88
CA GLY A 84 18.45 -7.83 -4.44
C GLY A 84 19.56 -7.98 -5.48
N GLY A 85 19.61 -7.11 -6.50
CA GLY A 85 20.65 -7.12 -7.54
C GLY A 85 20.42 -8.07 -8.70
N LEU A 86 19.25 -8.73 -8.76
CA LEU A 86 18.88 -9.68 -9.81
C LEU A 86 17.58 -9.23 -10.50
N PRO A 87 17.35 -9.67 -11.76
CA PRO A 87 16.13 -9.37 -12.48
C PRO A 87 14.91 -10.02 -11.80
N VAL A 88 13.76 -9.36 -11.94
CA VAL A 88 12.47 -9.86 -11.47
C VAL A 88 12.02 -11.04 -12.33
N GLU A 89 11.68 -12.16 -11.69
CA GLU A 89 11.14 -13.35 -12.36
C GLU A 89 9.61 -13.40 -12.30
N SER A 90 9.01 -13.09 -11.14
CA SER A 90 7.56 -13.08 -10.98
C SER A 90 7.11 -12.34 -9.72
N TYR A 91 5.82 -12.06 -9.66
CA TYR A 91 5.09 -11.65 -8.47
C TYR A 91 4.02 -12.67 -8.16
N THR A 92 3.80 -12.94 -6.87
CA THR A 92 2.66 -13.73 -6.41
C THR A 92 1.76 -12.84 -5.57
N VAL A 93 0.48 -12.79 -5.91
CA VAL A 93 -0.56 -11.98 -5.27
C VAL A 93 -1.60 -12.92 -4.67
N THR A 94 -1.91 -12.76 -3.40
CA THR A 94 -2.92 -13.54 -2.67
C THR A 94 -3.87 -12.61 -1.91
N THR A 95 -5.07 -13.07 -1.57
CA THR A 95 -5.97 -12.32 -0.67
C THR A 95 -6.01 -12.90 0.73
N ILE A 96 -6.24 -12.03 1.71
CA ILE A 96 -6.47 -12.35 3.11
C ILE A 96 -7.83 -11.77 3.54
N PRO A 97 -8.81 -12.58 3.98
CA PRO A 97 -8.78 -14.04 4.04
C PRO A 97 -8.62 -14.69 2.65
N GLU A 98 -8.28 -15.97 2.62
CA GLU A 98 -8.11 -16.69 1.35
C GLU A 98 -9.39 -16.58 0.50
N GLY A 99 -9.20 -16.25 -0.78
CA GLY A 99 -10.29 -15.98 -1.71
C GLY A 99 -9.82 -16.04 -3.16
N GLY A 100 -8.61 -15.56 -3.44
CA GLY A 100 -7.98 -15.73 -4.74
C GLY A 100 -6.46 -15.57 -4.70
N THR A 101 -5.82 -16.06 -5.76
CA THR A 101 -4.38 -15.92 -6.00
C THR A 101 -4.12 -15.68 -7.48
N CYS A 102 -3.04 -14.98 -7.81
CA CYS A 102 -2.55 -14.88 -9.18
C CYS A 102 -1.06 -14.57 -9.20
N THR A 103 -0.35 -15.13 -10.19
CA THR A 103 1.09 -15.00 -10.37
C THR A 103 1.36 -14.36 -11.73
N VAL A 104 2.14 -13.27 -11.76
CA VAL A 104 2.36 -12.46 -12.97
C VAL A 104 3.79 -11.95 -13.05
N VAL A 105 4.24 -11.65 -14.27
CA VAL A 105 5.51 -10.93 -14.51
C VAL A 105 5.27 -9.45 -14.80
N ASN A 106 4.13 -9.13 -15.42
CA ASN A 106 3.82 -7.80 -15.97
C ASN A 106 3.31 -6.78 -14.93
N GLN A 107 3.54 -7.04 -13.63
CA GLN A 107 3.12 -6.19 -12.51
C GLN A 107 1.61 -5.88 -12.43
N ARG A 108 0.76 -6.56 -13.20
CA ARG A 108 -0.69 -6.34 -13.22
C ARG A 108 -1.39 -7.68 -13.12
N CYS A 109 -2.36 -7.78 -12.22
CA CYS A 109 -3.04 -9.02 -11.89
C CYS A 109 -4.50 -8.73 -11.54
N ARG A 110 -5.44 -9.45 -12.14
CA ARG A 110 -6.83 -9.51 -11.66
C ARG A 110 -6.99 -10.73 -10.77
N VAL A 111 -7.36 -10.52 -9.52
CA VAL A 111 -7.69 -11.60 -8.59
C VAL A 111 -9.21 -11.81 -8.61
N THR A 112 -9.64 -13.03 -8.90
CA THR A 112 -11.06 -13.43 -9.01
C THR A 112 -11.42 -14.48 -7.96
N GLY A 113 -12.71 -14.80 -7.82
CA GLY A 113 -13.20 -15.83 -6.89
C GLY A 113 -13.48 -15.28 -5.49
N LEU A 114 -13.54 -13.96 -5.34
CA LEU A 114 -13.80 -13.31 -4.07
C LEU A 114 -15.29 -13.31 -3.74
N THR A 115 -15.63 -13.35 -2.46
CA THR A 115 -17.02 -13.31 -2.01
C THR A 115 -17.47 -11.87 -1.79
N ASN A 116 -18.57 -11.46 -2.42
CA ASN A 116 -19.11 -10.12 -2.20
C ASN A 116 -19.55 -9.89 -0.76
N GLY A 117 -19.34 -8.68 -0.26
CA GLY A 117 -19.63 -8.29 1.12
C GLY A 117 -18.58 -8.76 2.14
N VAL A 118 -17.58 -9.56 1.73
CA VAL A 118 -16.45 -9.95 2.58
C VAL A 118 -15.30 -8.97 2.38
N GLY A 119 -14.73 -8.47 3.48
CA GLY A 119 -13.57 -7.60 3.44
C GLY A 119 -12.27 -8.38 3.24
N TYR A 120 -11.47 -7.96 2.26
CA TYR A 120 -10.18 -8.55 1.90
C TYR A 120 -9.05 -7.54 1.97
N VAL A 121 -7.83 -8.05 2.13
CA VAL A 121 -6.55 -7.34 1.89
C VAL A 121 -5.76 -8.17 0.87
N VAL A 122 -5.03 -7.51 -0.02
CA VAL A 122 -4.10 -8.18 -0.94
C VAL A 122 -2.73 -8.27 -0.29
N ALA A 123 -2.14 -9.47 -0.30
CA ALA A 123 -0.73 -9.71 0.00
C ALA A 123 0.05 -9.99 -1.29
N ALA A 124 1.25 -9.44 -1.43
CA ALA A 124 2.08 -9.72 -2.61
C ALA A 124 3.56 -9.93 -2.27
N THR A 125 4.19 -10.86 -2.97
CA THR A 125 5.62 -11.14 -2.93
C THR A 125 6.26 -10.97 -4.31
N LEU A 126 7.56 -10.71 -4.32
CA LEU A 126 8.42 -10.59 -5.49
C LEU A 126 9.45 -11.71 -5.49
N THR A 127 9.64 -12.40 -6.61
CA THR A 127 10.63 -13.47 -6.75
C THR A 127 11.69 -13.11 -7.78
N THR A 128 12.94 -13.39 -7.41
CA THR A 128 14.13 -13.34 -8.27
C THR A 128 14.93 -14.63 -8.06
N ALA A 129 15.96 -14.89 -8.87
CA ALA A 129 16.90 -15.98 -8.63
C ALA A 129 17.63 -15.90 -7.26
N GLY A 130 17.67 -14.71 -6.63
CA GLY A 130 18.22 -14.51 -5.28
C GLY A 130 17.26 -14.88 -4.14
N GLY A 131 16.01 -15.22 -4.48
CA GLY A 131 14.96 -15.63 -3.54
C GLY A 131 13.66 -14.82 -3.71
N THR A 132 12.71 -15.11 -2.82
CA THR A 132 11.39 -14.46 -2.75
C THR A 132 11.37 -13.46 -1.61
N SER A 133 10.85 -12.25 -1.82
CA SER A 133 10.74 -11.18 -0.82
C SER A 133 9.84 -11.56 0.36
N SER A 134 9.83 -10.72 1.40
CA SER A 134 8.71 -10.69 2.35
C SER A 134 7.42 -10.24 1.65
N GLU A 135 6.29 -10.40 2.34
CA GLU A 135 5.00 -9.91 1.84
C GLU A 135 4.85 -8.39 2.00
N SER A 136 4.19 -7.78 1.03
CA SER A 136 3.59 -6.44 1.09
C SER A 136 2.08 -6.57 1.23
N LEU A 137 1.41 -5.56 1.81
CA LEU A 137 -0.04 -5.56 2.00
C LEU A 137 -0.69 -4.30 1.40
N SER A 138 -1.87 -4.47 0.81
CA SER A 138 -2.72 -3.36 0.39
C SER A 138 -3.57 -2.79 1.54
N TRP A 139 -4.38 -1.77 1.26
CA TRP A 139 -5.53 -1.43 2.10
C TRP A 139 -6.65 -2.47 1.96
N SER A 140 -7.61 -2.44 2.88
CA SER A 140 -8.78 -3.31 2.83
C SER A 140 -9.77 -2.86 1.76
N PHE A 141 -10.39 -3.81 1.08
CA PHE A 141 -11.46 -3.59 0.12
C PHE A 141 -12.57 -4.64 0.30
N THR A 142 -13.76 -4.35 -0.22
CA THR A 142 -14.89 -5.28 -0.17
C THR A 142 -15.50 -5.38 -1.57
N PRO A 143 -15.40 -6.54 -2.25
CA PRO A 143 -16.11 -6.80 -3.49
C PRO A 143 -17.61 -6.59 -3.30
N LEU A 144 -18.26 -5.97 -4.28
CA LEU A 144 -19.69 -5.72 -4.29
C LEU A 144 -20.25 -6.12 -5.64
N SER A 145 -21.38 -6.81 -5.63
CA SER A 145 -22.17 -6.99 -6.84
C SER A 145 -23.04 -5.74 -7.04
N PHE A 146 -23.03 -5.21 -8.25
CA PHE A 146 -24.05 -4.25 -8.65
C PHE A 146 -25.34 -5.03 -8.94
N MET A 147 -26.11 -5.32 -7.90
CA MET A 147 -27.48 -5.78 -8.11
C MET A 147 -28.26 -4.59 -8.66
N VAL A 148 -28.49 -4.54 -9.97
CA VAL A 148 -29.58 -3.73 -10.51
C VAL A 148 -30.85 -4.49 -10.10
N PRO A 149 -31.67 -3.97 -9.15
CA PRO A 149 -32.97 -4.60 -8.90
C PRO A 149 -33.72 -4.66 -10.23
N PRO A 150 -34.54 -5.70 -10.50
CA PRO A 150 -35.40 -5.68 -11.67
C PRO A 150 -36.18 -4.36 -11.62
N PHE A 151 -35.95 -3.52 -12.61
CA PHE A 151 -36.80 -2.36 -12.83
C PHE A 151 -38.14 -2.95 -13.24
N ASP A 152 -39.08 -3.03 -12.30
CA ASP A 152 -40.49 -3.21 -12.62
C ASP A 152 -40.88 -2.04 -13.54
N VAL A 153 -41.11 -2.34 -14.82
CA VAL A 153 -41.53 -1.37 -15.85
C VAL A 153 -43.01 -0.95 -15.68
N ASP A 154 -43.64 -1.25 -14.54
CA ASP A 154 -45.06 -1.00 -14.28
C ASP A 154 -45.38 0.19 -13.35
N ASP A 155 -44.41 1.00 -12.91
CA ASP A 155 -44.68 2.27 -12.22
C ASP A 155 -43.91 3.45 -12.84
N MET A 156 -44.24 3.76 -14.10
CA MET A 156 -44.00 5.08 -14.67
C MET A 156 -45.17 6.00 -14.35
N THR A 157 -45.31 6.38 -13.07
CA THR A 157 -45.94 7.66 -12.74
C THR A 157 -44.86 8.75 -12.76
N PRO A 158 -45.07 9.89 -13.45
CA PRO A 158 -44.04 10.91 -13.69
C PRO A 158 -43.63 11.74 -12.44
N SER A 159 -43.86 11.23 -11.22
CA SER A 159 -43.72 12.01 -9.98
C SER A 159 -42.57 11.57 -9.05
N LYS A 160 -41.72 10.61 -9.44
CA LYS A 160 -40.63 10.13 -8.54
C LYS A 160 -39.23 10.05 -9.13
N GLN A 161 -38.99 10.67 -10.29
CA GLN A 161 -37.64 10.72 -10.86
C GLN A 161 -36.77 11.71 -10.07
N PRO A 162 -35.63 11.29 -9.47
CA PRO A 162 -34.67 12.24 -8.93
C PRO A 162 -34.08 13.08 -10.07
N PRO A 163 -33.68 14.34 -9.81
CA PRO A 163 -33.08 15.18 -10.84
C PRO A 163 -31.83 14.49 -11.40
N ARG A 164 -31.81 14.27 -12.72
CA ARG A 164 -30.61 13.86 -13.44
C ARG A 164 -29.66 15.05 -13.43
N VAL A 165 -28.70 15.07 -12.50
CA VAL A 165 -27.56 15.98 -12.56
C VAL A 165 -26.49 15.27 -13.39
N ILE A 166 -26.46 15.56 -14.68
CA ILE A 166 -25.31 15.25 -15.54
C ILE A 166 -24.40 16.47 -15.42
N ASP A 167 -23.52 16.49 -14.42
CA ASP A 167 -22.38 17.42 -14.42
C ASP A 167 -21.36 16.88 -15.42
N LEU A 168 -21.41 17.42 -16.64
CA LEU A 168 -20.37 17.26 -17.65
C LEU A 168 -19.09 17.95 -17.12
N LEU A 169 -18.12 17.18 -16.61
CA LEU A 169 -16.74 17.65 -16.56
C LEU A 169 -16.24 17.81 -18.01
N PRO A 170 -15.52 18.90 -18.35
CA PRO A 170 -15.04 19.11 -19.70
C PRO A 170 -14.00 18.05 -20.07
N LEU A 171 -14.25 17.30 -21.14
CA LEU A 171 -13.21 16.55 -21.84
C LEU A 171 -12.18 17.56 -22.38
N VAL A 172 -10.94 17.45 -21.92
CA VAL A 172 -9.80 18.06 -22.61
C VAL A 172 -9.68 17.35 -23.96
N ALA A 173 -9.98 18.08 -25.04
CA ALA A 173 -9.81 17.61 -26.40
C ALA A 173 -8.31 17.41 -26.70
N ALA A 174 -7.94 16.17 -27.05
CA ALA A 174 -6.77 15.92 -27.87
C ALA A 174 -7.17 16.20 -29.32
N ASP A 175 -6.53 17.19 -29.94
CA ASP A 175 -6.66 17.46 -31.38
C ASP A 175 -6.30 16.21 -32.20
N GLY A 176 -7.17 15.85 -33.13
CA GLY A 176 -6.95 14.72 -34.02
C GLY A 176 -8.17 14.38 -34.85
N ALA A 177 -8.55 15.30 -35.74
CA ALA A 177 -9.63 15.13 -36.71
C ALA A 177 -9.47 13.85 -37.57
N GLN A 178 -10.56 13.12 -37.78
CA GLN A 178 -10.95 12.61 -39.10
C GLN A 178 -12.48 12.46 -39.20
N ASN A 179 -13.00 13.14 -40.22
CA ASN A 179 -14.36 13.20 -40.72
C ASN A 179 -14.74 11.88 -41.41
N ILE A 180 -15.86 11.24 -41.08
CA ILE A 180 -16.64 10.45 -42.04
C ILE A 180 -18.12 10.79 -41.91
N ALA A 181 -18.67 11.17 -43.05
CA ALA A 181 -20.00 11.68 -43.30
C ALA A 181 -21.15 10.73 -42.91
N ALA A 182 -22.28 11.36 -42.61
CA ALA A 182 -23.61 10.74 -42.58
C ALA A 182 -24.03 10.18 -43.96
N PRO A 183 -25.15 9.43 -44.00
CA PRO A 183 -26.29 10.05 -44.66
C PRO A 183 -27.60 9.93 -43.87
N SER A 184 -28.35 11.02 -43.98
CA SER A 184 -29.72 11.27 -43.55
C SER A 184 -30.77 10.59 -44.45
N THR A 185 -31.95 10.28 -43.90
CA THR A 185 -33.23 10.41 -44.62
C THR A 185 -34.35 10.91 -43.69
N ASP A 186 -34.95 12.02 -44.14
CA ASP A 186 -36.15 12.80 -43.78
C ASP A 186 -37.39 12.01 -43.27
N SER A 187 -38.38 12.54 -42.52
CA SER A 187 -39.13 13.78 -42.77
C SER A 187 -40.19 14.07 -41.68
N GLY A 188 -40.50 15.37 -41.44
CA GLY A 188 -41.87 15.82 -41.11
C GLY A 188 -42.11 16.81 -39.94
N SER A 189 -41.88 18.11 -40.19
CA SER A 189 -42.71 19.32 -39.88
C SER A 189 -43.78 19.24 -38.75
N SER A 190 -43.97 20.20 -37.81
CA SER A 190 -44.32 21.62 -38.05
C SER A 190 -44.36 22.45 -36.73
N THR A 191 -43.75 23.65 -36.78
CA THR A 191 -44.16 24.97 -36.22
C THR A 191 -44.96 25.10 -34.90
N THR A 192 -44.45 25.87 -33.93
CA THR A 192 -44.78 27.30 -33.69
C THR A 192 -44.01 27.85 -32.47
N SER A 193 -43.56 29.11 -32.55
CA SER A 193 -43.07 29.93 -31.43
C SER A 193 -44.07 31.09 -31.23
N PRO A 194 -44.17 31.70 -30.04
CA PRO A 194 -43.65 33.06 -29.93
C PRO A 194 -43.05 33.47 -28.55
N THR A 195 -41.98 34.27 -28.64
CA THR A 195 -41.72 35.62 -28.07
C THR A 195 -41.87 35.96 -26.56
N GLN A 196 -40.89 36.79 -26.12
CA GLN A 196 -40.50 37.33 -24.81
C GLN A 196 -41.48 38.28 -24.04
N GLY A 197 -41.19 38.46 -22.74
CA GLY A 197 -41.45 39.64 -21.88
C GLY A 197 -41.47 39.26 -20.38
N THR A 198 -40.46 39.50 -19.50
CA THR A 198 -40.11 40.72 -18.72
C THR A 198 -41.34 41.43 -18.10
N SER A 199 -41.49 41.72 -16.80
CA SER A 199 -40.58 42.39 -15.85
C SER A 199 -41.07 42.40 -14.37
N THR A 200 -40.09 42.48 -13.44
CA THR A 200 -39.98 43.30 -12.20
C THR A 200 -40.93 43.20 -10.98
N THR A 201 -40.33 43.05 -9.78
CA THR A 201 -40.46 43.99 -8.62
C THR A 201 -39.34 43.76 -7.55
N THR A 202 -38.82 44.85 -6.97
CA THR A 202 -37.70 45.07 -5.99
C THR A 202 -38.11 44.98 -4.48
N PRO A 203 -37.34 45.48 -3.46
CA PRO A 203 -36.16 44.98 -2.68
C PRO A 203 -36.47 44.83 -1.14
N PRO A 204 -35.53 44.51 -0.20
CA PRO A 204 -34.66 45.53 0.46
C PRO A 204 -33.28 45.03 0.98
N SER A 205 -32.64 45.92 1.73
CA SER A 205 -31.21 46.09 2.05
C SER A 205 -30.63 45.29 3.24
N ALA A 206 -29.30 45.11 3.16
CA ALA A 206 -28.23 45.08 4.18
C ALA A 206 -28.48 44.60 5.63
N GLY A 207 -27.66 43.63 6.05
CA GLY A 207 -27.37 43.31 7.46
C GLY A 207 -26.05 42.54 7.62
N THR A 208 -25.05 43.20 8.20
CA THR A 208 -23.70 42.74 8.54
C THR A 208 -23.68 41.60 9.56
N SER A 209 -22.87 40.54 9.36
CA SER A 209 -22.14 39.83 10.45
C SER A 209 -21.12 38.79 9.95
N THR A 210 -19.85 39.02 10.32
CA THR A 210 -18.79 38.10 10.78
C THR A 210 -18.38 36.85 9.95
N PRO A 211 -17.07 36.66 9.64
CA PRO A 211 -16.57 35.43 9.03
C PRO A 211 -16.49 34.30 10.08
N ALA A 212 -17.26 33.23 9.87
CA ALA A 212 -17.09 31.99 10.64
C ALA A 212 -16.02 31.12 9.99
N THR A 213 -14.85 31.07 10.62
CA THR A 213 -13.76 30.14 10.34
C THR A 213 -14.25 28.69 10.40
N THR A 214 -14.41 28.06 9.25
CA THR A 214 -14.65 26.61 9.16
C THR A 214 -13.36 25.88 9.54
N VAL A 215 -13.39 25.20 10.69
CA VAL A 215 -12.31 24.31 11.15
C VAL A 215 -12.24 23.09 10.24
N ALA A 216 -11.09 22.89 9.61
CA ALA A 216 -10.77 21.71 8.81
C ALA A 216 -10.90 20.42 9.65
N PRO A 217 -11.45 19.32 9.10
CA PRO A 217 -11.47 18.03 9.79
C PRO A 217 -10.03 17.53 9.95
N THR A 218 -9.65 17.28 11.20
CA THR A 218 -8.31 16.81 11.58
C THR A 218 -8.10 15.40 11.06
N THR A 219 -7.22 15.25 10.08
CA THR A 219 -6.71 13.97 9.57
C THR A 219 -6.10 13.15 10.69
N VAL A 220 -6.63 11.94 10.91
CA VAL A 220 -5.99 10.93 11.75
C VAL A 220 -4.78 10.38 10.98
N PRO A 221 -3.55 10.42 11.52
CA PRO A 221 -2.38 9.93 10.80
C PRO A 221 -2.44 8.40 10.67
N THR A 222 -2.31 7.94 9.43
CA THR A 222 -2.05 6.56 9.02
C THR A 222 -0.70 6.08 9.57
N PRO A 223 -0.59 4.93 10.24
CA PRO A 223 0.70 4.43 10.70
C PRO A 223 1.53 3.90 9.52
N THR A 224 2.62 4.60 9.18
CA THR A 224 3.60 4.27 8.14
C THR A 224 4.74 3.37 8.64
N GLY A 225 4.42 2.33 9.42
CA GLY A 225 5.43 1.40 9.95
C GLY A 225 5.42 0.07 9.22
N SER A 226 6.57 -0.37 8.69
CA SER A 226 6.80 -1.76 8.29
C SER A 226 6.38 -2.69 9.43
N SER A 227 5.54 -3.70 9.13
CA SER A 227 5.02 -4.64 10.12
C SER A 227 6.19 -5.34 10.84
N PRO A 228 6.41 -5.10 12.14
CA PRO A 228 7.56 -5.67 12.83
C PRO A 228 7.42 -7.18 13.00
N THR A 229 8.56 -7.86 12.91
CA THR A 229 8.68 -9.30 13.09
C THR A 229 9.03 -9.64 14.53
N LEU A 230 8.27 -10.53 15.16
CA LEU A 230 8.43 -11.06 16.50
C LEU A 230 8.80 -12.54 16.42
N MET A 231 9.75 -13.04 17.20
CA MET A 231 10.02 -14.49 17.22
C MET A 231 9.06 -15.22 18.17
N VAL A 232 8.79 -16.50 17.92
CA VAL A 232 8.08 -17.36 18.89
C VAL A 232 8.82 -17.32 20.23
N GLY A 233 8.09 -17.06 21.32
CA GLY A 233 8.62 -16.88 22.67
C GLY A 233 9.10 -15.46 23.02
N GLN A 234 9.26 -14.56 22.03
CA GLN A 234 9.62 -13.16 22.30
C GLN A 234 8.41 -12.36 22.80
N LYS A 235 8.69 -11.42 23.72
CA LYS A 235 7.69 -10.57 24.37
C LYS A 235 7.98 -9.10 24.10
N VAL A 236 7.00 -8.37 23.59
CA VAL A 236 7.07 -6.92 23.35
C VAL A 236 6.14 -6.19 24.30
N ALA A 237 6.68 -5.21 25.01
CA ALA A 237 5.90 -4.36 25.89
C ALA A 237 5.06 -3.34 25.11
N LEU A 238 3.91 -2.94 25.67
CA LEU A 238 3.02 -1.94 25.08
C LEU A 238 3.74 -0.63 24.72
N ARG A 239 4.70 -0.17 25.55
CA ARG A 239 5.48 1.05 25.25
C ARG A 239 6.30 0.92 23.96
N ALA A 240 6.91 -0.24 23.73
CA ALA A 240 7.67 -0.51 22.52
C ALA A 240 6.73 -0.55 21.30
N LEU A 241 5.56 -1.20 21.42
CA LEU A 241 4.54 -1.20 20.36
C LEU A 241 4.09 0.22 19.99
N LEU A 242 3.79 1.07 20.97
CA LEU A 242 3.37 2.46 20.70
C LEU A 242 4.44 3.26 19.95
N SER A 243 5.71 3.05 20.30
CA SER A 243 6.85 3.67 19.62
C SER A 243 7.02 3.14 18.20
N THR A 244 6.98 1.83 18.01
CA THR A 244 7.20 1.18 16.71
C THR A 244 6.09 1.51 15.71
N PHE A 245 4.83 1.53 16.15
CA PHE A 245 3.68 1.81 15.30
C PHE A 245 3.32 3.30 15.23
N LYS A 246 4.13 4.18 15.83
CA LYS A 246 3.88 5.64 15.91
C LYS A 246 2.45 5.97 16.32
N VAL A 247 1.90 5.24 17.30
CA VAL A 247 0.52 5.44 17.75
C VAL A 247 0.43 6.78 18.48
N ASN A 248 -0.41 7.69 17.99
CA ASN A 248 -0.60 8.99 18.62
C ASN A 248 -1.36 8.83 19.95
N VAL A 249 -0.71 9.17 21.07
CA VAL A 249 -1.30 9.11 22.42
C VAL A 249 -1.46 10.53 22.97
N PRO A 250 -2.70 11.04 23.13
CA PRO A 250 -2.91 12.37 23.67
C PRO A 250 -2.45 12.48 25.14
N LYS A 251 -1.98 13.66 25.54
CA LYS A 251 -1.41 13.92 26.86
C LYS A 251 -2.45 13.60 27.96
N GLY A 252 -2.09 12.68 28.87
CA GLY A 252 -2.97 12.24 29.96
C GLY A 252 -3.97 11.15 29.58
N ALA A 253 -3.86 10.53 28.41
CA ALA A 253 -4.62 9.33 28.05
C ALA A 253 -4.04 8.07 28.69
N THR A 254 -4.92 7.13 29.04
CA THR A 254 -4.54 5.78 29.47
C THR A 254 -4.50 4.86 28.26
N VAL A 255 -3.46 4.03 28.16
CA VAL A 255 -3.31 3.09 27.05
C VAL A 255 -3.20 1.67 27.59
N SER A 256 -3.92 0.74 26.98
CA SER A 256 -3.86 -0.68 27.29
C SER A 256 -4.05 -1.53 26.04
N LEU A 257 -3.54 -2.74 26.04
CA LEU A 257 -3.84 -3.72 24.98
C LEU A 257 -5.18 -4.42 25.27
N ASP A 258 -5.94 -4.67 24.22
CA ASP A 258 -7.18 -5.44 24.25
C ASP A 258 -6.87 -6.93 24.33
N THR A 259 -7.16 -7.54 25.48
CA THR A 259 -6.92 -8.96 25.73
C THR A 259 -7.83 -9.88 24.92
N LYS A 260 -8.88 -9.36 24.28
CA LYS A 260 -9.75 -10.13 23.37
C LYS A 260 -9.15 -10.33 21.99
N THR A 261 -8.05 -9.63 21.68
CA THR A 261 -7.31 -9.77 20.42
C THR A 261 -6.23 -10.86 20.47
N SER A 262 -6.26 -11.73 21.49
CA SER A 262 -5.41 -12.92 21.54
C SER A 262 -5.84 -13.93 20.47
N GLY A 263 -4.86 -14.66 19.91
CA GLY A 263 -5.10 -15.65 18.86
C GLY A 263 -3.97 -16.69 18.82
N THR A 264 -4.02 -17.60 17.86
CA THR A 264 -3.08 -18.74 17.78
C THR A 264 -1.61 -18.30 17.66
N ALA A 265 -1.34 -17.18 16.97
CA ALA A 265 0.01 -16.66 16.79
C ALA A 265 0.54 -15.86 17.99
N CYS A 266 -0.32 -15.34 18.88
CA CYS A 266 0.10 -14.47 19.99
C CYS A 266 -0.80 -14.54 21.22
N THR A 267 -0.17 -14.42 22.38
CA THR A 267 -0.85 -14.11 23.63
C THR A 267 -0.78 -12.61 23.94
N VAL A 268 -1.93 -11.96 24.10
CA VAL A 268 -2.04 -10.53 24.41
C VAL A 268 -2.46 -10.35 25.87
N THR A 269 -1.65 -9.63 26.64
CA THR A 269 -2.00 -9.14 27.99
C THR A 269 -2.21 -7.63 27.93
N ARG A 270 -2.81 -7.01 28.95
CA ARG A 270 -3.01 -5.54 29.00
C ARG A 270 -1.74 -4.71 28.80
N LYS A 271 -0.54 -5.28 29.03
CA LYS A 271 0.75 -4.57 29.00
C LYS A 271 1.77 -5.12 27.99
N SER A 272 1.53 -6.27 27.38
CA SER A 272 2.47 -6.87 26.42
C SER A 272 1.81 -7.85 25.46
N VAL A 273 2.48 -8.07 24.33
CA VAL A 273 2.18 -9.16 23.39
C VAL A 273 3.35 -10.15 23.41
N THR A 274 3.06 -11.44 23.44
CA THR A 274 4.05 -12.52 23.34
C THR A 274 3.75 -13.38 22.11
N GLY A 275 4.76 -13.66 21.29
CA GLY A 275 4.63 -14.58 20.16
C GLY A 275 4.45 -16.01 20.65
N ALA A 276 3.32 -16.63 20.31
CA ALA A 276 2.94 -17.97 20.77
C ALA A 276 3.22 -19.04 19.72
N ALA A 277 2.97 -18.74 18.44
CA ALA A 277 3.26 -19.61 17.30
C ALA A 277 3.55 -18.76 16.07
N ALA A 278 4.25 -19.34 15.09
CA ALA A 278 4.50 -18.64 13.83
C ALA A 278 3.17 -18.32 13.12
N GLY A 279 3.06 -17.11 12.58
CA GLY A 279 1.85 -16.62 11.92
C GLY A 279 1.60 -15.14 12.19
N THR A 280 0.49 -14.63 11.64
CA THR A 280 0.12 -13.21 11.79
C THR A 280 -0.68 -12.99 13.07
N CYS A 281 -0.35 -11.93 13.78
CA CYS A 281 -0.91 -11.57 15.07
C CYS A 281 -1.47 -10.15 15.05
N ARG A 282 -2.75 -9.97 15.38
CA ARG A 282 -3.41 -8.67 15.40
C ARG A 282 -3.69 -8.27 16.85
N ALA A 283 -3.08 -7.19 17.33
CA ALA A 283 -3.27 -6.69 18.69
C ALA A 283 -4.04 -5.36 18.68
N GLY A 284 -5.11 -5.25 19.46
CA GLY A 284 -5.85 -4.01 19.66
C GLY A 284 -5.19 -3.13 20.72
N VAL A 285 -4.86 -1.89 20.39
CA VAL A 285 -4.37 -0.86 21.31
C VAL A 285 -5.52 0.07 21.66
N VAL A 286 -6.03 -0.02 22.88
CA VAL A 286 -7.11 0.84 23.38
C VAL A 286 -6.49 2.10 23.99
N VAL A 287 -6.80 3.25 23.38
CA VAL A 287 -6.42 4.57 23.85
C VAL A 287 -7.64 5.26 24.43
N THR A 288 -7.62 5.47 25.75
CA THR A 288 -8.71 6.11 26.49
C THR A 288 -8.29 7.52 26.90
N PRO A 289 -8.78 8.58 26.22
CA PRO A 289 -8.45 9.95 26.57
C PRO A 289 -9.12 10.36 27.89
N LYS A 290 -8.55 11.37 28.56
CA LYS A 290 -9.10 11.91 29.82
C LYS A 290 -10.50 12.52 29.67
N LYS A 291 -10.85 12.98 28.46
CA LYS A 291 -12.18 13.42 28.04
C LYS A 291 -12.46 12.86 26.65
N GLY A 292 -13.61 12.21 26.46
CA GLY A 292 -14.02 11.63 25.17
C GLY A 292 -14.12 10.10 25.19
N LYS A 293 -14.46 9.52 24.04
CA LYS A 293 -14.62 8.06 23.89
C LYS A 293 -13.28 7.38 23.66
N ALA A 294 -13.12 6.18 24.23
CA ALA A 294 -11.96 5.33 23.94
C ALA A 294 -11.93 4.95 22.45
N LYS A 295 -10.73 4.88 21.89
CA LYS A 295 -10.49 4.45 20.50
C LYS A 295 -9.57 3.24 20.50
N THR A 296 -9.86 2.27 19.65
CA THR A 296 -9.00 1.09 19.47
C THR A 296 -8.26 1.21 18.14
N VAL A 297 -6.94 1.13 18.19
CA VAL A 297 -6.05 1.07 17.01
C VAL A 297 -5.54 -0.35 16.90
N PHE A 298 -5.74 -1.01 15.76
CA PHE A 298 -5.21 -2.35 15.56
C PHE A 298 -3.80 -2.29 14.98
N VAL A 299 -2.89 -3.08 15.54
CA VAL A 299 -1.55 -3.27 15.02
C VAL A 299 -1.36 -4.72 14.62
N THR A 300 -0.69 -4.94 13.49
CA THR A 300 -0.37 -6.28 12.98
C THR A 300 1.09 -6.58 13.25
N ILE A 301 1.36 -7.78 13.75
CA ILE A 301 2.68 -8.27 14.14
C ILE A 301 2.89 -9.59 13.41
N GLN A 302 4.01 -9.76 12.72
CA GLN A 302 4.36 -11.05 12.14
C GLN A 302 5.12 -11.86 13.19
N VAL A 303 4.66 -13.06 13.52
CA VAL A 303 5.38 -13.97 14.41
C VAL A 303 6.11 -15.01 13.55
N VAL A 304 7.43 -15.06 13.64
CA VAL A 304 8.26 -16.04 12.91
C VAL A 304 8.73 -17.14 13.85
N ALA A 305 8.87 -18.35 13.32
CA ALA A 305 9.44 -19.46 14.06
C ALA A 305 10.83 -19.10 14.58
N ALA A 306 11.16 -19.55 15.80
CA ALA A 306 12.54 -19.46 16.29
C ALA A 306 13.42 -20.31 15.37
N ARG A 307 14.55 -19.75 14.90
CA ARG A 307 15.56 -20.56 14.21
C ARG A 307 16.15 -21.51 15.25
N ASN A 308 16.00 -22.82 15.02
CA ASN A 308 16.73 -23.85 15.76
C ASN A 308 18.22 -23.78 15.39
#